data_AF-A0AAD5R2J0-F1
#
_entry.id   AF-A0AAD5R2J0-F1
#
_cell.length_a   1.000
_cell.length_b   1.000
_cell.length_c   1.000
_cell.angle_alpha   90.00
_cell.angle_beta   90.00
_cell.angle_gamma   90.00
#
_symmetry.space_group_name_H-M   'P 1'
#
loop_
_entity.id
_entity.type
_entity.pdbx_description
1 polymer ?
#
loop_
_entity_poly.entity_id
_entity_poly.type
_entity_poly.pdbx_seq_one_letter_code
_entity_poly.pdbx_strand_id
1 'polypeptide(L)'
;MNSMFSTSTERMESVSFIENIKSPYLTGVKYSFTQGQQERTFDLVLRHSSVAVLLYHTAMEKFLFVRQFRPAILVGHVLRQPGSFGKKLTEIDWSSYDASMDIPLNYVRD
;
A
#
# COMPACT_ATOMS: atom_id res chain seq x y z
N MET A 1 -23.10 -36.26 9.53
CA MET A 1 -21.75 -36.50 8.95
C MET A 1 -21.14 -35.14 8.68
N ASN A 2 -20.34 -34.62 9.62
CA ASN A 2 -19.59 -33.38 9.41
C ASN A 2 -18.20 -33.79 8.92
N SER A 3 -17.91 -33.51 7.65
CA SER A 3 -16.55 -33.60 7.10
C SER A 3 -15.71 -32.50 7.76
N MET A 4 -14.86 -32.92 8.71
CA MET A 4 -13.74 -32.11 9.17
C MET A 4 -12.88 -31.80 7.94
N PHE A 5 -12.76 -30.51 7.58
CA PHE A 5 -11.67 -30.06 6.75
C PHE A 5 -10.37 -30.42 7.48
N SER A 6 -9.68 -31.45 7.01
CA SER A 6 -8.30 -31.72 7.39
C SER A 6 -7.48 -30.58 6.83
N THR A 7 -7.27 -29.52 7.61
CA THR A 7 -6.27 -28.50 7.31
C THR A 7 -4.91 -29.11 7.57
N SER A 8 -4.41 -29.92 6.62
CA SER A 8 -3.00 -30.24 6.55
C SER A 8 -2.25 -28.91 6.49
N THR A 9 -1.49 -28.60 7.53
CA THR A 9 -0.74 -27.35 7.59
C THR A 9 0.41 -27.45 6.60
N GLU A 10 0.21 -26.97 5.37
CA GLU A 10 1.26 -26.92 4.37
C GLU A 10 2.29 -25.87 4.76
N ARG A 11 3.46 -26.34 5.20
CA ARG A 11 4.60 -25.50 5.54
C ARG A 11 5.19 -24.86 4.29
N MET A 12 5.88 -23.75 4.49
CA MET A 12 6.65 -23.09 3.46
C MET A 12 8.05 -23.70 3.46
N GLU A 13 8.44 -24.25 2.32
CA GLU A 13 9.73 -24.88 2.08
C GLU A 13 10.51 -24.10 1.01
N SER A 14 11.82 -24.35 0.88
CA SER A 14 12.66 -23.72 -0.14
C SER A 14 12.55 -22.19 -0.19
N VAL A 15 12.49 -21.57 0.99
CA VAL A 15 12.32 -20.12 1.15
C VAL A 15 13.57 -19.37 0.70
N SER A 16 13.39 -18.36 -0.15
CA SER A 16 14.44 -17.45 -0.58
C SER A 16 13.95 -16.01 -0.69
N PHE A 17 14.89 -15.07 -0.55
CA PHE A 17 14.63 -13.64 -0.60
C PHE A 17 15.64 -12.95 -1.51
N ILE A 18 15.17 -11.99 -2.30
CA ILE A 18 16.02 -11.07 -3.07
C ILE A 18 15.62 -9.65 -2.69
N GLU A 19 16.54 -8.91 -2.06
CA GLU A 19 16.34 -7.48 -1.76
C GLU A 19 16.72 -6.64 -2.98
N ASN A 20 15.73 -6.00 -3.61
CA ASN A 20 15.93 -5.25 -4.85
C ASN A 20 16.01 -3.73 -4.63
N ILE A 21 15.44 -3.23 -3.52
CA ILE A 21 15.38 -1.80 -3.21
C ILE A 21 15.64 -1.63 -1.72
N LYS A 22 16.57 -0.75 -1.34
CA LYS A 22 16.90 -0.46 0.05
C LYS A 22 16.97 1.04 0.30
N SER A 23 16.24 1.50 1.30
CA SER A 23 16.28 2.88 1.81
C SER A 23 16.10 2.88 3.32
N PRO A 24 16.31 4.01 4.01
CA PRO A 24 16.02 4.13 5.45
C PRO A 24 14.55 3.86 5.82
N TYR A 25 13.62 3.96 4.85
CA TYR A 25 12.17 3.91 5.09
C TYR A 25 11.51 2.62 4.61
N LEU A 26 12.04 1.99 3.57
CA LEU A 26 11.50 0.78 2.97
C LEU A 26 12.58 -0.14 2.41
N THR A 27 12.29 -1.44 2.44
CA THR A 27 13.03 -2.49 1.72
C THR A 27 12.07 -3.25 0.81
N GLY A 28 12.34 -3.22 -0.50
CA GLY A 28 11.63 -4.03 -1.50
C GLY A 28 12.26 -5.43 -1.57
N VAL A 29 11.44 -6.46 -1.37
CA VAL A 29 11.87 -7.86 -1.27
C VAL A 29 11.05 -8.71 -2.22
N LYS A 30 11.72 -9.50 -3.06
CA LYS A 30 11.09 -10.63 -3.75
C LYS A 30 11.22 -11.86 -2.86
N TYR A 31 10.09 -12.42 -2.47
CA TYR A 31 9.96 -13.57 -1.59
C TYR A 31 9.47 -14.77 -2.38
N SER A 32 10.26 -15.84 -2.44
CA SER A 32 9.92 -17.07 -3.16
C SER A 32 9.93 -18.27 -2.21
N PHE A 33 8.94 -19.16 -2.34
CA PHE A 33 8.81 -20.36 -1.51
C PHE A 33 7.98 -21.44 -2.22
N THR A 34 8.13 -22.67 -1.77
CA THR A 34 7.28 -23.80 -2.15
C THR A 34 6.24 -24.05 -1.04
N GLN A 35 4.97 -24.19 -1.42
CA GLN A 35 3.89 -24.59 -0.52
C GLN A 35 3.18 -25.79 -1.12
N GLY A 36 3.26 -26.94 -0.44
CA GLY A 36 2.85 -28.21 -1.01
C GLY A 36 3.68 -28.53 -2.26
N GLN A 37 3.04 -28.58 -3.43
CA GLN A 37 3.69 -28.80 -4.72
C GLN A 37 3.77 -27.53 -5.59
N GLN A 38 3.39 -26.37 -5.06
CA GLN A 38 3.35 -25.12 -5.82
C GLN A 38 4.49 -24.20 -5.42
N GLU A 39 5.23 -23.72 -6.42
CA GLU A 39 6.15 -22.59 -6.25
C GLU A 39 5.38 -21.28 -6.32
N ARG A 40 5.67 -20.38 -5.38
CA ARG A 40 5.04 -19.06 -5.30
C ARG A 40 6.10 -17.99 -5.11
N THR A 41 5.85 -16.84 -5.70
CA THR A 41 6.69 -15.66 -5.58
C THR A 41 5.85 -14.42 -5.36
N PHE A 42 6.24 -13.58 -4.41
CA PHE A 42 5.59 -12.33 -4.06
C PHE A 42 6.59 -11.19 -4.00
N ASP A 43 6.21 -10.02 -4.49
CA ASP A 43 6.94 -8.78 -4.22
C ASP A 43 6.36 -8.12 -2.96
N LEU A 44 7.21 -7.93 -1.96
CA LEU A 44 6.90 -7.37 -0.65
C LEU A 44 7.59 -6.01 -0.50
N VAL A 45 6.95 -5.12 0.27
CA VAL A 45 7.56 -3.88 0.75
C VAL A 45 7.58 -3.91 2.27
N LEU A 46 8.76 -4.14 2.83
CA LEU A 46 8.99 -4.09 4.27
C LEU A 46 9.18 -2.64 4.71
N ARG A 47 8.52 -2.25 5.80
CA ARG A 47 8.53 -0.89 6.36
C ARG A 47 8.47 -0.94 7.88
N HIS A 48 8.88 0.15 8.53
CA HIS A 48 8.74 0.30 9.99
C HIS A 48 7.27 0.17 10.41
N SER A 49 7.03 -0.38 11.60
CA SER A 49 5.70 -0.44 12.20
C SER A 49 5.12 0.97 12.38
N SER A 50 3.81 1.10 12.22
CA SER A 50 3.09 2.37 12.39
C SER A 50 2.02 2.26 13.46
N VAL A 51 1.67 3.40 14.07
CA VAL A 51 0.51 3.54 14.96
C VAL A 51 -0.55 4.42 14.30
N ALA A 52 -1.81 4.16 14.61
CA ALA A 52 -2.93 5.02 14.25
C ALA A 52 -3.69 5.39 15.51
N VAL A 53 -4.10 6.66 15.62
CA VAL A 53 -4.82 7.18 16.78
C VAL A 53 -6.13 7.79 16.29
N LEU A 54 -7.22 7.40 16.94
CA LEU A 54 -8.55 7.97 16.72
C LEU A 54 -8.85 8.94 17.87
N LEU A 55 -8.94 10.23 17.56
CA LEU A 55 -9.24 11.27 18.53
C LEU A 55 -10.71 11.68 18.40
N TYR A 56 -11.45 11.58 19.50
CA TYR A 56 -12.85 11.96 19.58
C TYR A 56 -13.06 13.09 20.59
N HIS A 57 -13.67 14.17 20.15
CA HIS A 57 -14.04 15.30 20.99
C HIS A 57 -15.45 15.09 21.54
N THR A 58 -15.56 14.74 22.82
CA THR A 58 -16.83 14.33 23.45
C THR A 58 -17.90 15.41 23.45
N ALA A 59 -17.57 16.66 23.79
CA ALA A 59 -18.58 17.72 23.88
C ALA A 59 -19.11 18.20 22.51
N MET A 60 -18.35 18.00 21.44
CA MET A 60 -18.76 18.37 20.07
C MET A 60 -19.26 17.17 19.30
N GLU A 61 -19.15 15.98 19.87
CA GLU A 61 -19.44 14.70 19.25
C GLU A 61 -18.74 14.47 17.89
N LYS A 62 -17.51 14.98 17.74
CA LYS A 62 -16.76 14.98 16.47
C LYS A 62 -15.43 14.24 16.55
N PHE A 63 -15.03 13.59 15.46
CA PHE A 63 -13.69 13.05 15.29
C PHE A 63 -12.72 14.10 14.75
N LEU A 64 -11.47 14.06 15.24
CA LEU A 64 -10.40 14.92 14.75
C LEU A 64 -9.55 14.17 13.73
N PHE A 65 -9.42 14.76 12.55
CA PHE A 65 -8.58 14.25 11.46
C PHE A 65 -7.48 15.26 11.13
N VAL A 66 -6.39 14.75 10.56
CA VAL A 66 -5.28 15.58 10.04
C VAL A 66 -5.31 15.60 8.51
N ARG A 67 -5.04 16.77 7.94
CA ARG A 67 -4.84 16.94 6.50
C ARG A 67 -3.35 17.04 6.24
N GLN A 68 -2.80 16.05 5.53
CA GLN A 68 -1.37 15.98 5.25
C GLN A 68 -1.15 15.54 3.82
N PHE A 69 -0.10 16.07 3.19
CA PHE A 69 0.28 15.66 1.85
C PHE A 69 0.76 14.19 1.85
N ARG A 70 0.28 13.39 0.89
CA ARG A 70 0.56 11.97 0.67
C ARG A 70 1.04 11.79 -0.78
N PRO A 71 2.36 11.98 -1.06
CA PRO A 71 2.91 11.97 -2.43
C PRO A 71 2.53 10.74 -3.25
N ALA A 72 2.50 9.55 -2.64
CA ALA A 72 2.15 8.30 -3.32
C ALA A 72 0.70 8.30 -3.84
N ILE A 73 -0.22 9.00 -3.17
CA ILE A 73 -1.61 9.13 -3.61
C ILE A 73 -1.71 10.03 -4.83
N LEU A 74 -1.00 11.17 -4.82
CA LEU A 74 -0.92 12.06 -5.98
C LEU A 74 -0.39 11.31 -7.20
N VAL A 75 0.78 10.65 -7.06
CA VAL A 75 1.40 9.88 -8.16
C VAL A 75 0.43 8.81 -8.68
N GLY A 76 -0.21 8.05 -7.79
CA GLY A 76 -1.19 7.04 -8.19
C GLY A 76 -2.43 7.64 -8.88
N HIS A 77 -2.92 8.79 -8.42
CA HIS A 77 -4.04 9.49 -9.06
C HIS A 77 -3.69 9.93 -10.48
N VAL A 78 -2.53 10.58 -10.64
CA VAL A 78 -2.04 11.06 -11.94
C VAL A 78 -1.87 9.91 -12.92
N LEU A 79 -1.26 8.79 -12.51
CA LEU A 79 -1.06 7.63 -13.38
C LEU A 79 -2.36 6.96 -13.87
N ARG A 80 -3.48 7.18 -13.18
CA ARG A 80 -4.79 6.66 -13.58
C ARG A 80 -5.54 7.57 -14.54
N GLN A 81 -5.05 8.79 -14.79
CA GLN A 81 -5.69 9.71 -15.73
C GLN A 81 -5.46 9.26 -17.18
N PRO A 82 -6.44 9.44 -18.08
CA PRO A 82 -6.32 9.01 -19.48
C PRO A 82 -5.08 9.55 -20.20
N GLY A 83 -4.69 10.81 -19.94
CA GLY A 83 -3.53 11.46 -20.56
C GLY A 83 -2.17 10.97 -20.05
N SER A 84 -2.14 10.21 -18.95
CA SER A 84 -0.93 9.72 -18.28
C SER A 84 -0.85 8.20 -18.22
N PHE A 85 -1.90 7.51 -18.66
CA PHE A 85 -1.97 6.05 -18.64
C PHE A 85 -0.85 5.44 -19.51
N GLY A 86 -0.07 4.54 -18.92
CA GLY A 86 1.04 3.85 -19.60
C GLY A 86 2.32 4.70 -19.80
N LYS A 87 2.32 5.97 -19.43
CA LYS A 87 3.52 6.82 -19.47
C LYS A 87 4.49 6.44 -18.36
N LYS A 88 5.79 6.59 -18.61
CA LYS A 88 6.80 6.51 -17.55
C LYS A 88 6.70 7.73 -16.65
N LEU A 89 7.09 7.59 -15.37
CA LEU A 89 7.08 8.72 -14.42
C LEU A 89 7.91 9.93 -14.91
N THR A 90 8.95 9.68 -15.70
CA THR A 90 9.81 10.72 -16.29
C THR A 90 9.18 11.49 -17.44
N GLU A 91 8.08 10.98 -18.01
CA GLU A 91 7.37 11.57 -19.17
C GLU A 91 6.16 12.42 -18.75
N ILE A 92 5.88 12.48 -17.44
CA ILE A 92 4.75 13.22 -16.87
C ILE A 92 5.21 14.63 -16.50
N ASP A 93 4.47 15.65 -16.95
CA ASP A 93 4.68 17.02 -16.51
C ASP A 93 4.07 17.25 -15.12
N TRP A 94 4.86 17.00 -14.09
CA TRP A 94 4.44 17.13 -12.69
C TRP A 94 4.11 18.58 -12.29
N SER A 95 4.60 19.58 -13.02
CA SER A 95 4.31 20.99 -12.71
C SER A 95 2.86 21.38 -12.99
N SER A 96 2.15 20.57 -13.75
CA SER A 96 0.74 20.76 -14.08
C SER A 96 -0.24 20.32 -12.97
N TYR A 97 0.25 19.65 -11.92
CA TYR A 97 -0.58 19.07 -10.87
C TYR A 97 -0.43 19.79 -9.52
N ASP A 98 -1.56 20.08 -8.87
CA ASP A 98 -1.58 20.66 -7.52
C ASP A 98 -1.39 19.55 -6.47
N ALA A 99 -0.59 19.85 -5.45
CA ALA A 99 -0.43 18.99 -4.28
C ALA A 99 -1.77 18.64 -3.63
N SER A 100 -2.78 19.52 -3.68
CA SER A 100 -4.12 19.28 -3.11
C SER A 100 -4.90 18.14 -3.78
N MET A 101 -4.46 17.67 -4.95
CA MET A 101 -5.09 16.53 -5.63
C MET A 101 -4.84 15.18 -4.93
N ASP A 102 -3.98 15.16 -3.92
CA ASP A 102 -3.75 13.99 -3.08
C ASP A 102 -4.87 13.78 -2.03
N ILE A 103 -5.76 14.76 -1.87
CA ILE A 103 -6.88 14.72 -0.94
C ILE A 103 -8.10 14.12 -1.66
N PRO A 104 -8.68 13.01 -1.15
CA PRO A 104 -9.91 12.47 -1.72
C PRO A 104 -11.05 13.51 -1.66
N LEU A 105 -11.76 13.70 -2.78
CA LEU A 105 -12.87 14.65 -2.97
C LEU A 105 -14.04 14.54 -1.98
N ASN A 106 -14.10 13.49 -1.16
CA ASN A 106 -15.22 13.21 -0.25
C ASN A 106 -15.02 13.76 1.17
N TYR A 107 -14.10 14.70 1.39
CA TYR A 107 -14.06 15.45 2.65
C TYR A 107 -15.21 16.47 2.65
N VAL A 108 -16.43 15.97 2.83
CA VAL A 108 -17.63 16.79 3.08
C VAL A 108 -17.34 17.61 4.33
N ARG A 109 -17.33 18.94 4.15
CA ARG A 109 -17.45 19.86 5.27
C ARG A 109 -18.89 19.75 5.75
N ASP A 110 -19.09 19.08 6.88
CA ASP A 110 -20.28 19.28 7.71
C ASP A 110 -20.30 20.72 8.27
#